data_AF-A0AAU0H8Z4-F1
#
_entry.id   AF-A0AAU0H8Z4-F1
#
_cell.length_a   1.000
_cell.length_b   1.000
_cell.length_c   1.000
_cell.angle_alpha   90.00
_cell.angle_beta   90.00
_cell.angle_gamma   90.00
#
_symmetry.space_group_name_H-M   'P 1'
#
loop_
_entity.id
_entity.type
_entity.pdbx_description
1 polymer ?
#
loop_
_entity_poly.entity_id
_entity_poly.type
_entity_poly.pdbx_seq_one_letter_code
_entity_poly.pdbx_strand_id
1 'polypeptide(L)'
;MKNELDSKFLLQVFEKIRTNGDKKEDQYHLNGIVAYTDLDGYTLFIEDKNCKLQFGFHNQYHFDYEKDDHFQTFEKKLKQIDKEYGAN
;
A
#
# COMPACT_ATOMS: atom_id res chain seq x y z
N MET A 1 -8.05 13.43 -14.29
CA MET A 1 -8.26 11.98 -14.54
C MET A 1 -8.34 11.30 -13.19
N LYS A 2 -9.54 10.92 -12.73
CA LYS A 2 -9.70 10.20 -11.45
C LYS A 2 -9.56 8.70 -11.70
N ASN A 3 -8.33 8.21 -11.71
CA ASN A 3 -8.06 6.77 -11.55
C ASN A 3 -7.64 6.56 -10.10
N GLU A 4 -8.63 6.67 -9.23
CA GLU A 4 -8.58 6.19 -7.86
C GLU A 4 -8.30 4.67 -7.94
N LEU A 5 -7.22 4.19 -7.30
CA LEU A 5 -6.75 2.80 -7.39
C LEU A 5 -7.86 1.80 -7.00
N ASP A 6 -7.96 0.70 -7.74
CA ASP A 6 -8.95 -0.34 -7.44
C ASP A 6 -8.67 -1.01 -6.09
N SER A 7 -9.71 -1.23 -5.28
CA SER A 7 -9.58 -1.80 -3.94
C SER A 7 -8.98 -3.21 -3.93
N LYS A 8 -9.28 -4.04 -4.93
CA LYS A 8 -8.70 -5.37 -5.08
C LYS A 8 -7.20 -5.27 -5.33
N PHE A 9 -6.78 -4.33 -6.17
CA PHE A 9 -5.35 -4.06 -6.41
C PHE A 9 -4.63 -3.68 -5.11
N LEU A 10 -5.19 -2.77 -4.32
CA LEU A 10 -4.59 -2.34 -3.05
C LEU A 10 -4.45 -3.51 -2.06
N LEU A 11 -5.47 -4.34 -1.93
CA LEU A 11 -5.44 -5.55 -1.08
C LEU A 11 -4.41 -6.58 -1.57
N GLN A 12 -4.31 -6.78 -2.90
CA GLN A 12 -3.31 -7.67 -3.48
C GLN A 12 -1.88 -7.20 -3.20
N VAL A 13 -1.62 -5.89 -3.35
CA VAL A 13 -0.31 -5.31 -3.04
C VAL A 13 0.01 -5.45 -1.55
N PHE A 14 -0.95 -5.19 -0.67
CA PHE A 14 -0.77 -5.36 0.78
C PHE A 14 -0.35 -6.79 1.13
N GLU A 15 -1.05 -7.80 0.60
CA GLU A 15 -0.71 -9.20 0.86
C GLU A 15 0.64 -9.61 0.25
N LYS A 16 1.02 -9.04 -0.91
CA LYS A 16 2.35 -9.24 -1.50
C LYS A 16 3.45 -8.66 -0.62
N ILE A 17 3.26 -7.47 -0.04
CA ILE A 17 4.21 -6.87 0.90
C ILE A 17 4.33 -7.73 2.16
N ARG A 18 3.21 -8.22 2.70
CA ARG A 18 3.23 -9.10 3.88
C ARG A 18 3.93 -10.43 3.63
N THR A 19 3.79 -10.98 2.44
CA THR A 19 4.34 -12.30 2.08
C THR A 19 5.83 -12.23 1.73
N ASN A 20 6.26 -11.17 1.05
CA ASN A 20 7.60 -11.07 0.47
C ASN A 20 8.51 -10.05 1.19
N GLY A 21 7.94 -9.20 2.05
CA GLY A 21 8.67 -8.17 2.78
C GLY A 21 9.31 -8.68 4.07
N ASP A 22 10.28 -7.92 4.55
CA ASP A 22 10.92 -8.15 5.84
C ASP A 22 9.97 -7.72 6.96
N LYS A 23 9.59 -8.67 7.82
CA LYS A 23 8.79 -8.38 9.01
C LYS A 23 9.66 -7.73 10.09
N LYS A 24 9.28 -6.54 10.55
CA LYS A 24 9.90 -5.82 11.67
C LYS A 24 8.79 -5.41 12.63
N GLU A 25 8.76 -6.04 13.79
CA GLU A 25 7.64 -5.90 14.75
C GLU A 25 6.29 -6.19 14.06
N ASP A 26 5.40 -5.20 14.01
CA ASP A 26 4.07 -5.29 13.39
C ASP A 26 4.02 -4.70 11.97
N GLN A 27 5.18 -4.36 11.40
CA GLN A 27 5.32 -3.78 10.07
C GLN A 27 5.99 -4.74 9.09
N TYR A 28 5.62 -4.62 7.83
CA TYR A 28 6.20 -5.38 6.71
C TYR A 28 6.84 -4.38 5.75
N HIS A 29 8.12 -4.56 5.47
CA HIS A 29 8.89 -3.65 4.63
C HIS A 29 9.27 -4.33 3.31
N LEU A 30 8.89 -3.74 2.19
CA LEU A 30 9.24 -4.24 0.86
C LEU A 30 9.45 -3.08 -0.11
N ASN A 31 10.56 -3.06 -0.84
CA ASN A 31 10.84 -2.07 -1.89
C ASN A 31 10.66 -0.59 -1.44
N GLY A 32 10.99 -0.29 -0.18
CA GLY A 32 10.82 1.06 0.39
C GLY A 32 9.36 1.46 0.68
N ILE A 33 8.45 0.49 0.68
CA ILE A 33 7.07 0.58 1.15
C ILE A 33 6.96 -0.12 2.49
N VAL A 34 6.17 0.45 3.38
CA VAL A 34 5.81 -0.14 4.67
C VAL A 34 4.32 -0.46 4.66
N ALA A 35 3.96 -1.67 5.06
CA ALA A 35 2.58 -2.10 5.21
C ALA A 35 2.33 -2.60 6.63
N TYR A 36 1.22 -2.19 7.23
CA TYR A 36 0.83 -2.57 8.59
C TYR A 36 -0.67 -2.39 8.82
N THR A 37 -1.18 -2.82 9.96
CA THR A 37 -2.58 -2.58 10.37
C THR A 37 -2.65 -1.77 11.66
N ASP A 38 -3.81 -1.20 11.94
CA ASP A 38 -4.15 -0.74 13.29
C ASP A 38 -4.25 -1.91 14.29
N LEU A 39 -4.50 -1.55 15.56
CA LEU A 39 -4.50 -2.48 16.69
C LEU A 39 -5.58 -3.56 16.60
N ASP A 40 -6.74 -3.24 16.03
CA ASP A 40 -7.85 -4.18 15.84
C ASP A 40 -7.84 -4.88 14.47
N GLY A 41 -6.94 -4.47 13.56
CA GLY A 41 -6.73 -5.10 12.26
C GLY A 41 -7.75 -4.71 11.21
N TYR A 42 -8.57 -3.68 11.46
CA TYR A 42 -9.63 -3.25 10.57
C TYR A 42 -9.20 -2.25 9.52
N THR A 43 -8.17 -1.47 9.83
CA THR A 43 -7.59 -0.51 8.89
C THR A 43 -6.19 -0.99 8.53
N LEU A 44 -5.95 -1.16 7.23
CA LEU A 44 -4.60 -1.37 6.74
C LEU A 44 -4.00 -0.06 6.23
N PHE A 45 -2.70 0.04 6.38
CA PHE A 45 -1.90 1.17 5.94
C PHE A 45 -0.83 0.67 4.98
N ILE A 46 -0.61 1.43 3.91
CA ILE A 46 0.51 1.26 3.00
C ILE A 46 1.15 2.63 2.82
N GLU A 47 2.43 2.77 3.13
CA GLU A 47 3.07 4.08 3.07
C GLU A 47 4.51 4.03 2.55
N ASP A 48 4.93 5.13 1.96
CA ASP A 48 6.34 5.46 1.80
C ASP A 48 6.66 6.77 2.54
N LYS A 49 7.85 7.32 2.29
CA LYS A 49 8.31 8.56 2.92
C LYS A 49 7.36 9.76 2.70
N ASN A 50 6.62 9.80 1.59
CA ASN A 50 5.95 11.00 1.10
C ASN A 50 4.44 10.83 0.87
N CYS A 51 3.94 9.59 0.93
CA CYS A 51 2.54 9.25 0.69
C CYS A 51 2.09 8.13 1.63
N LYS A 52 0.93 8.32 2.25
CA LYS A 52 0.28 7.33 3.12
C LYS A 52 -1.09 6.97 2.55
N LEU A 53 -1.32 5.68 2.34
CA LEU A 53 -2.64 5.11 2.05
C LEU A 53 -3.22 4.54 3.33
N GLN A 54 -4.42 5.00 3.70
CA GLN A 54 -5.28 4.36 4.68
C GLN A 54 -6.42 3.66 3.94
N PHE A 55 -6.59 2.36 4.15
CA PHE A 55 -7.67 1.58 3.57
C PHE A 55 -8.50 0.95 4.68
N GLY A 56 -9.76 1.37 4.77
CA GLY A 56 -10.70 0.92 5.78
C GLY A 56 -11.85 0.11 5.19
N PHE A 57 -12.91 -0.03 5.98
CA PHE A 57 -14.11 -0.76 5.60
C PHE A 57 -14.85 -0.18 4.39
N HIS A 58 -15.72 -1.00 3.81
CA HIS A 58 -16.58 -0.62 2.68
C HIS A 58 -15.78 -0.08 1.48
N ASN A 59 -14.56 -0.59 1.28
CA ASN A 59 -13.65 -0.18 0.21
C ASN A 59 -13.31 1.31 0.23
N GLN A 60 -13.43 1.97 1.38
CA GLN A 60 -13.06 3.37 1.53
C GLN A 60 -11.56 3.47 1.75
N TYR A 61 -10.93 4.37 1.02
CA TYR A 61 -9.53 4.68 1.23
C TYR A 61 -9.24 6.16 1.08
N HIS A 62 -8.15 6.57 1.69
CA HIS A 62 -7.65 7.93 1.66
C HIS A 62 -6.14 7.93 1.43
N PHE A 63 -5.69 8.83 0.56
CA PHE A 63 -4.28 9.10 0.35
C PHE A 63 -3.94 10.45 0.96
N ASP A 64 -2.94 10.45 1.85
CA ASP A 64 -2.34 11.64 2.42
C ASP A 64 -0.98 11.89 1.77
N TYR A 65 -0.86 13.01 1.06
CA TYR A 65 0.36 13.46 0.38
C TYR A 65 0.32 14.98 0.14
N GLU A 66 1.49 15.62 0.14
CA GLU A 66 1.59 17.07 -0.07
C GLU A 66 1.56 17.50 -1.55
N LYS A 67 2.03 16.63 -2.46
CA LYS A 67 2.22 16.94 -3.89
C LYS A 67 1.77 15.79 -4.76
N ASP A 68 1.18 16.09 -5.91
CA ASP A 68 0.75 15.08 -6.89
C ASP A 68 1.88 14.14 -7.32
N ASP A 69 3.12 14.63 -7.39
CA ASP A 69 4.30 13.81 -7.73
C ASP A 69 4.61 12.74 -6.68
N HIS A 70 4.31 13.00 -5.40
CA HIS A 70 4.45 12.01 -4.34
C HIS A 70 3.47 10.86 -4.57
N PHE A 71 2.21 11.15 -4.88
CA PHE A 71 1.22 10.14 -5.22
C PHE A 71 1.62 9.36 -6.48
N GLN A 72 2.07 10.03 -7.55
CA GLN A 72 2.48 9.33 -8.76
C GLN A 72 3.68 8.40 -8.54
N THR A 73 4.65 8.81 -7.73
CA THR A 73 5.81 7.99 -7.37
C THR A 73 5.38 6.80 -6.50
N PHE A 74 4.49 7.02 -5.54
CA PHE A 74 3.93 5.98 -4.70
C PHE A 74 3.13 4.95 -5.53
N GLU A 75 2.25 5.41 -6.40
CA GLU A 75 1.44 4.56 -7.30
C GLU A 75 2.33 3.67 -8.19
N LYS A 76 3.43 4.22 -8.72
CA LYS A 76 4.42 3.46 -9.50
C LYS A 76 5.07 2.34 -8.68
N LYS A 77 5.42 2.59 -7.42
CA LYS A 77 5.98 1.56 -6.52
C LYS A 77 4.98 0.44 -6.26
N LEU A 78 3.71 0.77 -6.00
CA LEU A 78 2.67 -0.25 -5.80
C LEU A 78 2.50 -1.12 -7.05
N LYS A 79 2.43 -0.51 -8.24
CA LYS A 79 2.33 -1.24 -9.51
C LYS A 79 3.57 -2.10 -9.78
N GLN A 80 4.75 -1.63 -9.39
CA GLN A 80 5.98 -2.41 -9.50
C GLN A 80 5.93 -3.65 -8.61
N ILE A 81 5.54 -3.51 -7.33
CA ILE A 81 5.36 -4.64 -6.41
C ILE A 81 4.32 -5.62 -6.96
N ASP A 82 3.19 -5.12 -7.45
CA ASP A 82 2.14 -5.97 -8.02
C ASP A 82 2.66 -6.83 -9.18
N LYS A 83 3.49 -6.23 -10.05
CA LYS A 83 4.08 -6.92 -11.20
C LYS A 83 5.20 -7.90 -10.80
N GLU A 84 6.09 -7.50 -9.90
CA GLU A 84 7.26 -8.30 -9.49
C GLU A 84 6.87 -9.53 -8.68
N TYR A 85 5.83 -9.41 -7.86
CA TYR A 85 5.37 -10.46 -6.95
C TYR A 85 4.00 -11.02 -7.38
N GLY A 86 3.73 -11.03 -8.69
CA GLY A 86 2.52 -11.61 -9.29
C GLY A 86 2.39 -13.11 -9.01
N ALA A 87 1.16 -13.57 -8.80
CA ALA A 87 0.86 -14.98 -8.59
C ALA A 87 1.32 -15.83 -9.78
N ASN A 88 2.12 -16.85 -9.51
CA ASN A 88 2.23 -18.02 -10.40
C ASN A 88 0.93 -18.81 -10.37
#